data_AF-A0A9Q8V6A0-F1
#
_entry.id   AF-A0A9Q8V6A0-F1
#
_cell.length_a   1.000
_cell.length_b   1.000
_cell.length_c   1.000
_cell.angle_alpha   90.00
_cell.angle_beta   90.00
_cell.angle_gamma   90.00
#
_symmetry.space_group_name_H-M   'P 1'
#
loop_
_entity.id
_entity.type
_entity.pdbx_description
1 polymer ?
#
loop_
_entity_poly.entity_id
_entity_poly.type
_entity_poly.pdbx_seq_one_letter_code
_entity_poly.pdbx_strand_id
1 'polypeptide(L)'
;MSDQLPANETEPLVPKAKVPSAHLETLFNYLVKCIKEDGAPPTYDEIGKALGYSKGLVARRVKQLHEQGRIVIDGEKTTARTMRIAIGQGYDELVDKVYLTEDRKAIIKAVKSMMKRTGIGPSINMLAHELGFSNSKTKRHVEYLDKNELLRYSPELGEVIATEPGDYEPKPNA
;
A
#
# COMPACT_ATOMS: atom_id res chain seq x y z
N MET A 1 66.04 -16.19 28.16
CA MET A 1 65.31 -16.87 27.08
C MET A 1 63.84 -16.53 27.26
N SER A 2 63.24 -16.04 26.19
CA SER A 2 61.91 -15.46 26.14
C SER A 2 60.85 -16.55 26.00
N ASP A 3 59.79 -16.52 26.79
CA ASP A 3 58.55 -17.22 26.49
C ASP A 3 57.38 -16.24 26.66
N GLN A 4 57.07 -15.56 25.56
CA GLN A 4 55.83 -14.80 25.37
C GLN A 4 54.73 -15.76 24.90
N LEU A 5 53.66 -15.83 25.67
CA LEU A 5 52.36 -16.35 25.22
C LEU A 5 51.80 -15.40 24.14
N PRO A 6 51.28 -15.88 23.00
CA PRO A 6 50.62 -15.00 22.05
C PRO A 6 49.24 -14.60 22.59
N ALA A 7 48.99 -13.30 22.59
CA ALA A 7 47.71 -12.69 22.86
C ALA A 7 46.66 -13.20 21.85
N ASN A 8 45.59 -13.77 22.37
CA ASN A 8 44.40 -14.11 21.61
C ASN A 8 43.62 -12.81 21.37
N GLU A 9 44.00 -12.06 20.34
CA GLU A 9 43.23 -10.91 19.85
C GLU A 9 41.93 -11.43 19.23
N THR A 10 40.92 -11.60 20.08
CA THR A 10 39.54 -11.75 19.60
C THR A 10 39.11 -10.35 19.16
N GLU A 11 39.25 -10.06 17.87
CA GLU A 11 38.69 -8.86 17.27
C GLU A 11 37.21 -8.72 17.70
N PRO A 12 36.77 -7.54 18.16
CA PRO A 12 35.36 -7.34 18.44
C PRO A 12 34.59 -7.47 17.14
N LEU A 13 33.68 -8.45 17.07
CA LEU A 13 32.63 -8.51 16.06
C LEU A 13 31.69 -7.31 16.25
N VAL A 14 32.11 -6.14 15.76
CA VAL A 14 31.22 -5.01 15.56
C VAL A 14 30.16 -5.49 14.58
N PRO A 15 28.86 -5.50 14.93
CA PRO A 15 27.81 -5.78 13.96
C PRO A 15 27.92 -4.67 12.92
N LYS A 16 28.52 -4.97 11.76
CA LYS A 16 28.50 -4.06 10.62
C LYS A 16 27.03 -3.75 10.37
N ALA A 17 26.61 -2.52 10.68
CA ALA A 17 25.35 -1.99 10.21
C ALA A 17 25.32 -2.29 8.70
N LYS A 18 24.47 -3.22 8.28
CA LYS A 18 24.40 -3.68 6.89
C LYS A 18 24.03 -2.46 6.06
N VAL A 19 25.02 -1.85 5.42
CA VAL A 19 24.77 -0.85 4.38
C VAL A 19 23.76 -1.48 3.42
N PRO A 20 22.58 -0.86 3.20
CA PRO A 20 21.59 -1.41 2.30
C PRO A 20 22.25 -1.67 0.95
N SER A 21 22.08 -2.88 0.40
CA SER A 21 22.53 -3.18 -0.96
C SER A 21 21.97 -2.10 -1.89
N ALA A 22 22.78 -1.55 -2.80
CA ALA A 22 22.35 -0.48 -3.72
C ALA A 22 21.01 -0.81 -4.42
N HIS A 23 20.78 -2.09 -4.74
CA HIS A 23 19.52 -2.57 -5.30
C HIS A 23 18.31 -2.46 -4.36
N LEU A 24 18.50 -2.67 -3.06
CA LEU A 24 17.44 -2.45 -2.07
C LEU A 24 17.14 -0.96 -1.92
N GLU A 25 18.15 -0.10 -2.01
CA GLU A 25 17.94 1.34 -2.01
C GLU A 25 17.18 1.81 -3.26
N THR A 26 17.54 1.29 -4.44
CA THR A 26 16.80 1.54 -5.68
C THR A 26 15.34 1.12 -5.56
N LEU A 27 15.08 -0.09 -5.04
CA LEU A 27 13.71 -0.56 -4.83
C LEU A 27 12.96 0.34 -3.84
N PHE A 28 13.57 0.68 -2.71
CA PHE A 28 12.94 1.52 -1.69
C PHE A 28 12.59 2.91 -2.24
N ASN A 29 13.52 3.56 -2.94
CA ASN A 29 13.29 4.87 -3.57
C ASN A 29 12.21 4.79 -4.65
N TYR A 30 12.15 3.69 -5.41
CA TYR A 30 11.08 3.48 -6.39
C TYR A 30 9.71 3.35 -5.71
N LEU A 31 9.60 2.62 -4.60
CA LEU A 31 8.35 2.53 -3.82
C LEU A 31 7.91 3.92 -3.33
N VAL A 32 8.82 4.70 -2.74
CA VAL A 32 8.55 6.06 -2.27
C VAL A 32 8.06 6.94 -3.41
N LYS A 33 8.74 6.90 -4.56
CA LYS A 33 8.37 7.66 -5.75
C LYS A 33 6.94 7.37 -6.19
N CYS A 34 6.58 6.10 -6.36
CA CYS A 34 5.22 5.71 -6.76
C CYS A 34 4.17 6.14 -5.73
N ILE A 35 4.43 6.02 -4.43
CA ILE A 35 3.47 6.47 -3.41
C ILE A 35 3.30 8.00 -3.44
N LYS A 36 4.37 8.75 -3.72
CA LYS A 36 4.32 10.22 -3.85
C LYS A 36 3.57 10.65 -5.11
N GLU A 37 3.94 10.10 -6.26
CA GLU A 37 3.45 10.52 -7.59
C GLU A 37 2.11 9.86 -7.95
N ASP A 38 2.01 8.53 -7.82
CA ASP A 38 0.83 7.76 -8.25
C ASP A 38 -0.22 7.64 -7.14
N GLY A 39 0.18 7.90 -5.89
CA GLY A 39 -0.68 7.84 -4.71
C GLY A 39 -0.87 6.43 -4.16
N ALA A 40 -0.13 5.43 -4.64
CA ALA A 40 -0.18 4.05 -4.18
C ALA A 40 1.15 3.32 -4.41
N PRO A 41 1.45 2.26 -3.62
CA PRO A 41 2.61 1.43 -3.89
C PRO A 41 2.43 0.65 -5.21
N PRO A 42 3.52 0.41 -5.96
CA PRO A 42 3.47 -0.36 -7.20
C PRO A 42 3.25 -1.85 -6.89
N THR A 43 2.67 -2.56 -7.85
CA THR A 43 2.54 -4.01 -7.83
C THR A 43 3.88 -4.70 -8.08
N TYR A 44 3.97 -5.99 -7.75
CA TYR A 44 5.19 -6.77 -7.99
C TYR A 44 5.56 -6.85 -9.47
N ASP A 45 4.56 -6.89 -10.36
CA ASP A 45 4.77 -6.92 -11.80
C ASP A 45 5.24 -5.55 -12.32
N GLU A 46 4.75 -4.43 -11.78
CA GLU A 46 5.25 -3.08 -12.09
C GLU A 46 6.69 -2.90 -11.63
N ILE A 47 7.02 -3.35 -10.41
CA ILE A 47 8.41 -3.36 -9.92
C ILE A 47 9.31 -4.17 -10.86
N GLY A 48 8.87 -5.37 -11.27
CA GLY A 48 9.61 -6.23 -12.17
C GLY A 48 9.90 -5.56 -13.52
N LYS A 49 8.89 -4.92 -14.10
CA LYS A 49 9.02 -4.18 -15.37
C LYS A 49 9.92 -2.95 -15.25
N ALA A 50 9.74 -2.15 -14.19
CA ALA A 50 10.45 -0.89 -14.01
C ALA A 50 11.93 -1.08 -13.64
N LEU A 51 12.25 -2.09 -12.84
CA LEU A 51 13.62 -2.33 -12.34
C LEU A 51 14.33 -3.49 -13.06
N GLY A 52 13.69 -4.13 -14.04
CA GLY A 52 14.23 -5.28 -14.76
C GLY A 52 14.40 -6.52 -13.88
N TYR A 53 13.56 -6.68 -12.85
CA TYR A 53 13.63 -7.80 -11.91
C TYR A 53 12.72 -8.95 -12.34
N SER A 54 13.20 -10.18 -12.17
CA SER A 54 12.33 -11.35 -12.26
C SER A 54 11.35 -11.39 -11.07
N LYS A 55 10.20 -12.06 -11.23
CA LYS A 55 9.18 -12.17 -10.16
C LYS A 55 9.74 -12.69 -8.84
N GLY A 56 10.61 -13.71 -8.90
CA GLY A 56 11.27 -14.26 -7.72
C GLY A 56 12.24 -13.27 -7.07
N LEU A 57 12.95 -12.47 -7.88
CA LEU A 57 13.84 -11.43 -7.36
C LEU A 57 13.05 -10.31 -6.68
N VAL A 58 11.95 -9.84 -7.28
CA VAL A 58 11.07 -8.84 -6.66
C VAL A 58 10.60 -9.32 -5.29
N ALA A 59 10.05 -10.54 -5.21
CA ALA A 59 9.56 -11.10 -3.95
C ALA A 59 10.66 -11.20 -2.88
N ARG A 60 11.86 -11.61 -3.27
CA ARG A 60 13.02 -11.67 -2.37
C ARG A 60 13.43 -10.28 -1.87
N ARG A 61 13.50 -9.28 -2.75
CA ARG A 61 13.92 -7.92 -2.39
C ARG A 61 12.89 -7.21 -1.52
N VAL A 62 11.60 -7.36 -1.81
CA VAL A 62 10.52 -6.85 -0.96
C VAL A 62 10.56 -7.50 0.42
N LYS A 63 10.78 -8.82 0.50
CA LYS A 63 10.95 -9.52 1.77
C LYS A 63 12.15 -8.96 2.56
N GLN A 64 13.27 -8.68 1.89
CA GLN A 64 14.45 -8.08 2.53
C GLN A 64 14.16 -6.68 3.09
N LEU A 65 13.45 -5.82 2.35
CA LEU A 65 13.06 -4.49 2.86
C LEU A 65 12.14 -4.60 4.09
N HIS A 66 11.23 -5.57 4.09
CA HIS A 66 10.35 -5.84 5.22
C HIS A 66 11.13 -6.35 6.44
N GLU A 67 12.04 -7.31 6.25
CA GLU A 67 12.93 -7.81 7.31
C GLU A 67 13.87 -6.74 7.87
N GLN A 68 14.20 -5.72 7.07
CA GLN A 68 14.97 -4.55 7.50
C GLN A 68 14.13 -3.49 8.22
N GLY A 69 12.81 -3.70 8.35
CA GLY A 69 11.90 -2.73 8.95
C GLY A 69 11.73 -1.45 8.15
N ARG A 70 12.10 -1.44 6.85
CA ARG A 70 11.97 -0.26 5.98
C ARG A 70 10.56 -0.13 5.42
N ILE A 71 9.88 -1.26 5.24
CA ILE A 71 8.50 -1.31 4.78
C ILE A 71 7.68 -2.23 5.67
N VAL A 72 6.38 -2.00 5.73
CA VAL A 72 5.39 -2.89 6.31
C VAL A 72 4.62 -3.55 5.17
N ILE A 73 4.40 -4.86 5.26
CA ILE A 73 3.54 -5.58 4.32
C ILE A 73 2.24 -5.85 5.05
N ASP A 74 1.20 -5.09 4.69
CA ASP A 74 -0.08 -5.25 5.34
C ASP A 74 -0.72 -6.59 4.94
N GLY A 75 -0.96 -7.40 5.96
CA GLY A 75 -1.30 -8.82 5.83
C GLY A 75 -2.79 -9.10 5.87
N GLU A 76 -3.65 -8.07 5.92
CA GLU A 76 -5.10 -8.30 5.91
C GLU A 76 -5.49 -9.07 4.65
N LYS A 77 -5.94 -10.31 4.92
CA LYS A 77 -6.20 -11.37 3.98
C LYS A 77 -7.18 -10.86 2.92
N THR A 78 -6.67 -10.49 1.76
CA THR A 78 -7.11 -10.95 0.44
C THR A 78 -6.40 -10.16 -0.67
N THR A 79 -5.50 -10.86 -1.35
CA THR A 79 -4.87 -10.59 -2.67
C THR A 79 -4.21 -9.24 -2.98
N ALA A 80 -4.22 -8.25 -2.09
CA ALA A 80 -3.40 -7.04 -2.23
C ALA A 80 -2.52 -6.85 -0.98
N ARG A 81 -1.42 -7.61 -0.92
CA ARG A 81 -0.32 -7.31 0.02
C ARG A 81 0.11 -5.87 -0.26
N THR A 82 -0.32 -4.95 0.59
CA THR A 82 -0.08 -3.54 0.36
C THR A 82 1.22 -3.19 1.07
N MET A 83 2.22 -2.77 0.30
CA MET A 83 3.51 -2.32 0.84
C MET A 83 3.36 -0.89 1.33
N ARG A 84 3.73 -0.63 2.58
CA ARG A 84 3.76 0.70 3.18
C ARG A 84 5.18 1.07 3.58
N ILE A 85 5.52 2.34 3.54
CA ILE A 85 6.79 2.80 4.13
C ILE A 85 6.65 2.75 5.65
N ALA A 86 7.66 2.22 6.33
CA ALA A 86 7.67 2.17 7.79
C ALA A 86 7.95 3.57 8.37
N ILE A 87 7.47 3.82 9.59
CA ILE A 87 7.76 5.05 10.35
C ILE A 87 9.27 5.16 10.61
N GLY A 88 9.79 6.39 10.62
CA GLY A 88 11.18 6.69 10.91
C GLY A 88 12.13 6.49 9.72
N GLN A 89 11.58 6.33 8.51
CA GLN A 89 12.38 6.22 7.27
C GLN A 89 12.57 7.55 6.55
N GLY A 90 12.18 8.67 7.18
CA GLY A 90 12.25 10.01 6.58
C GLY A 90 11.12 10.31 5.59
N TYR A 91 10.07 9.48 5.61
CA TYR A 91 8.88 9.61 4.77
C TYR A 91 7.61 9.38 5.59
N ASP A 92 7.61 9.87 6.82
CA ASP A 92 6.53 9.63 7.78
C ASP A 92 5.22 10.26 7.30
N GLU A 93 5.29 11.28 6.43
CA GLU A 93 4.13 11.84 5.74
C GLU A 93 3.40 10.84 4.84
N LEU A 94 4.01 9.69 4.53
CA LEU A 94 3.44 8.64 3.69
C LEU A 94 2.81 7.48 4.48
N VAL A 95 2.98 7.43 5.80
CA VAL A 95 2.57 6.30 6.64
C VAL A 95 1.05 6.18 6.69
N ASP A 96 0.36 7.30 6.87
CA ASP A 96 -1.11 7.38 6.99
C ASP A 96 -1.80 7.75 5.67
N LYS A 97 -1.04 7.78 4.56
CA LYS A 97 -1.59 8.17 3.26
C LYS A 97 -2.55 7.10 2.75
N VAL A 98 -3.79 7.51 2.47
CA VAL A 98 -4.78 6.65 1.81
C VAL A 98 -4.31 6.31 0.40
N TYR A 99 -4.24 5.03 0.06
CA TYR A 99 -3.76 4.62 -1.25
C TYR A 99 -4.84 4.67 -2.30
N LEU A 100 -4.65 5.55 -3.28
CA LEU A 100 -5.55 5.73 -4.42
C LEU A 100 -4.96 5.06 -5.65
N THR A 101 -5.16 3.75 -5.77
CA THR A 101 -4.86 3.03 -7.01
C THR A 101 -5.76 3.51 -8.15
N GLU A 102 -5.38 3.25 -9.40
CA GLU A 102 -6.23 3.58 -10.56
C GLU A 102 -7.62 2.95 -10.47
N ASP A 103 -7.72 1.71 -9.99
CA ASP A 103 -9.01 1.05 -9.73
C ASP A 103 -9.87 1.84 -8.72
N ARG A 104 -9.27 2.32 -7.62
CA ARG A 104 -9.97 3.10 -6.60
C ARG A 104 -10.38 4.48 -7.12
N LYS A 105 -9.49 5.15 -7.87
CA LYS A 105 -9.80 6.43 -8.54
C LYS A 105 -10.95 6.27 -9.53
N ALA A 106 -10.95 5.18 -10.31
CA ALA A 106 -12.01 4.86 -11.26
C ALA A 106 -13.36 4.63 -10.56
N ILE A 107 -13.37 3.92 -9.42
CA ILE A 107 -14.57 3.73 -8.60
C ILE A 107 -15.11 5.06 -8.08
N ILE A 108 -14.28 5.91 -7.47
CA ILE A 108 -14.71 7.23 -6.99
C ILE A 108 -15.33 8.05 -8.13
N LYS A 109 -14.67 8.06 -9.29
CA LYS A 109 -15.13 8.79 -10.48
C LYS A 109 -16.47 8.24 -10.99
N ALA A 110 -16.63 6.92 -11.04
CA ALA A 110 -17.87 6.27 -11.47
C ALA A 110 -19.03 6.60 -10.53
N VAL A 111 -18.83 6.49 -9.21
CA VAL A 111 -19.83 6.84 -8.19
C VAL A 111 -20.30 8.29 -8.38
N LYS A 112 -19.37 9.25 -8.44
CA LYS A 112 -19.70 10.67 -8.65
C LYS A 112 -20.47 10.91 -9.95
N SER A 113 -20.03 10.29 -11.05
CA SER A 113 -20.68 10.41 -12.36
C SER A 113 -22.11 9.86 -12.37
N MET A 114 -22.32 8.71 -11.73
CA MET A 114 -23.64 8.06 -11.66
C MET A 114 -24.59 8.83 -10.76
N MET A 115 -24.14 9.21 -9.56
CA MET A 115 -24.92 10.04 -8.65
C MET A 115 -25.34 11.38 -9.27
N LYS A 116 -24.45 12.04 -10.02
CA LYS A 116 -24.80 13.28 -10.72
C LYS A 116 -25.93 13.08 -11.75
N ARG A 117 -26.04 11.89 -12.34
CA ARG A 117 -27.08 11.57 -13.34
C ARG A 117 -28.39 11.13 -12.72
N THR A 118 -28.35 10.37 -11.62
CA THR A 118 -29.54 9.69 -11.07
C THR A 118 -30.01 10.25 -9.73
N GLY A 119 -29.16 10.97 -9.00
CA GLY A 119 -29.38 11.36 -7.60
C GLY A 119 -29.26 10.21 -6.61
N ILE A 120 -28.96 9.00 -7.07
CA ILE A 120 -28.95 7.76 -6.27
C ILE A 120 -27.57 7.12 -6.34
N GLY A 121 -27.07 6.62 -5.20
CA GLY A 121 -25.79 5.90 -5.13
C GLY A 121 -25.83 4.59 -5.92
N PRO A 122 -24.87 4.31 -6.82
CA PRO A 122 -24.85 3.04 -7.54
C PRO A 122 -24.60 1.85 -6.62
N SER A 123 -25.13 0.69 -7.01
CA SER A 123 -24.80 -0.56 -6.33
C SER A 123 -23.44 -1.12 -6.74
N ILE A 124 -22.90 -2.05 -5.93
CA ILE A 124 -21.66 -2.78 -6.26
C ILE A 124 -21.75 -3.44 -7.64
N ASN A 125 -22.88 -4.06 -7.96
CA ASN A 125 -23.07 -4.75 -9.24
C ASN A 125 -23.04 -3.76 -10.42
N MET A 126 -23.65 -2.59 -10.26
CA MET A 126 -23.62 -1.55 -11.30
C MET A 126 -22.21 -1.00 -11.50
N LEU A 127 -21.49 -0.73 -10.42
CA LEU A 127 -20.09 -0.29 -10.48
C LEU A 127 -19.19 -1.36 -11.12
N ALA A 128 -19.37 -2.62 -10.75
CA ALA A 128 -18.62 -3.73 -11.32
C ALA A 128 -18.85 -3.86 -12.83
N HIS A 129 -20.10 -3.75 -13.27
CA HIS A 129 -20.45 -3.77 -14.68
C HIS A 129 -19.86 -2.58 -15.45
N GLU A 130 -20.02 -1.35 -14.93
CA GLU A 130 -19.51 -0.12 -15.55
C GLU A 130 -17.99 -0.14 -15.72
N LEU A 131 -17.26 -0.68 -14.74
CA LEU A 131 -15.80 -0.69 -14.71
C LEU A 131 -15.18 -1.99 -15.25
N GLY A 132 -15.99 -2.98 -15.64
CA GLY A 132 -15.52 -4.30 -16.05
C GLY A 132 -14.80 -5.08 -14.93
N PHE A 133 -15.16 -4.84 -13.67
CA PHE A 133 -14.61 -5.54 -12.50
C PHE A 133 -15.51 -6.70 -12.07
N SER A 134 -14.96 -7.61 -11.25
CA SER A 134 -15.80 -8.56 -10.52
C SER A 134 -16.44 -7.89 -9.30
N ASN A 135 -17.63 -8.34 -8.91
CA ASN A 135 -18.34 -7.83 -7.72
C ASN A 135 -17.46 -7.89 -6.46
N SER A 136 -16.72 -8.99 -6.26
CA SER A 136 -15.83 -9.15 -5.11
C SER A 136 -14.66 -8.16 -5.12
N LYS A 137 -14.10 -7.85 -6.30
CA LYS A 137 -13.05 -6.84 -6.45
C LYS A 137 -13.61 -5.45 -6.13
N THR A 138 -14.75 -5.11 -6.73
CA THR A 138 -15.42 -3.82 -6.53
C THR A 138 -15.78 -3.61 -5.06
N LYS A 139 -16.42 -4.61 -4.43
CA LYS A 139 -16.79 -4.56 -3.01
C LYS A 139 -15.58 -4.27 -2.12
N ARG A 140 -14.46 -4.97 -2.33
CA ARG A 140 -13.24 -4.73 -1.53
C ARG A 140 -12.70 -3.31 -1.68
N HIS A 141 -12.68 -2.77 -2.90
CA HIS A 141 -12.23 -1.39 -3.09
C HIS A 141 -13.18 -0.39 -2.46
N VAL A 142 -14.50 -0.61 -2.57
CA VAL A 142 -15.51 0.23 -1.93
C VAL A 142 -15.39 0.19 -0.41
N GLU A 143 -15.26 -0.99 0.20
CA GLU A 143 -15.05 -1.13 1.65
C GLU A 143 -13.76 -0.44 2.11
N TYR A 144 -12.68 -0.54 1.33
CA TYR A 144 -11.46 0.21 1.62
C TYR A 144 -11.70 1.72 1.56
N LEU A 145 -12.39 2.21 0.54
CA LEU A 145 -12.68 3.64 0.38
C LEU A 145 -13.64 4.16 1.46
N ASP A 146 -14.60 3.34 1.90
CA ASP A 146 -15.52 3.61 3.00
C ASP A 146 -14.78 3.73 4.35
N LYS A 147 -13.90 2.77 4.65
CA LYS A 147 -13.02 2.83 5.83
C LYS A 147 -12.12 4.07 5.88
N ASN A 148 -11.81 4.65 4.73
CA ASN A 148 -10.98 5.86 4.61
C ASN A 148 -11.82 7.11 4.31
N GLU A 149 -13.15 7.03 4.51
CA GLU A 149 -14.10 8.14 4.43
C GLU A 149 -14.16 8.85 3.07
N LEU A 150 -13.73 8.18 2.00
CA LEU A 150 -13.74 8.68 0.63
C LEU A 150 -15.03 8.33 -0.14
N LEU A 151 -15.75 7.33 0.35
CA LEU A 151 -17.08 6.92 -0.09
C LEU A 151 -17.87 6.54 1.17
N ARG A 152 -19.18 6.38 1.04
CA ARG A 152 -20.05 5.76 2.02
C ARG A 152 -20.71 4.55 1.39
N TYR A 153 -20.52 3.36 1.96
CA TYR A 153 -21.22 2.16 1.52
C TYR A 153 -22.32 1.81 2.53
N SER A 154 -23.56 1.68 2.05
CA SER A 154 -24.67 1.14 2.84
C SER A 154 -24.96 -0.29 2.39
N PRO A 155 -24.57 -1.33 3.17
CA PRO A 155 -24.90 -2.71 2.84
C PRO A 155 -26.41 -2.96 2.83
N GLU A 156 -27.16 -2.25 3.68
CA GLU A 156 -28.62 -2.39 3.83
C GLU A 156 -29.38 -1.89 2.60
N LEU A 157 -28.94 -0.74 2.06
CA LEU A 157 -29.53 -0.18 0.83
C LEU A 157 -28.87 -0.75 -0.44
N GLY A 158 -27.69 -1.37 -0.29
CA GLY A 158 -26.89 -1.85 -1.40
C GLY A 158 -26.26 -0.72 -2.23
N GLU A 159 -26.17 0.49 -1.68
CA GLU A 159 -25.78 1.72 -2.38
C GLU A 159 -24.39 2.22 -1.95
N VAL A 160 -23.65 2.78 -2.91
CA VAL A 160 -22.36 3.44 -2.70
C VAL A 160 -22.51 4.93 -3.03
N ILE A 161 -22.17 5.79 -2.10
CA ILE A 161 -22.30 7.24 -2.20
C ILE A 161 -20.91 7.88 -2.09
N ALA A 162 -20.64 8.94 -2.85
CA ALA A 162 -19.42 9.72 -2.65
C ALA A 162 -19.60 10.69 -1.48
N THR A 163 -18.61 10.77 -0.58
CA THR A 163 -18.62 11.76 0.50
C THR A 163 -18.19 13.12 -0.05
N GLU A 164 -18.91 14.19 0.28
CA GLU A 164 -18.40 15.55 0.11
C GLU A 164 -17.58 15.97 1.35
N PRO A 165 -16.60 16.88 1.22
CA PRO A 165 -15.89 17.43 2.38
C PRO A 165 -16.87 18.22 3.25
N GLY A 166 -17.26 17.68 4.41
CA GLY A 166 -18.15 18.33 5.37
C GLY A 166 -19.34 17.51 5.86
N ASP A 167 -19.62 16.35 5.25
CA ASP A 167 -20.82 15.53 5.56
C ASP A 167 -20.68 14.59 6.79
N TYR A 168 -19.69 14.83 7.67
CA TYR A 168 -19.39 13.90 8.75
C TYR A 168 -19.94 14.34 10.11
N GLU A 169 -21.02 13.68 10.55
CA GLU A 169 -21.22 13.39 11.97
C GLU A 169 -20.61 12.02 12.28
N PRO A 170 -19.69 11.91 13.25
CA PRO A 170 -19.12 10.63 13.66
C PRO A 170 -20.21 9.68 14.16
N LYS A 171 -20.12 8.41 13.76
CA LYS A 171 -20.89 7.37 14.44
C LYS A 171 -20.45 7.35 15.91
N PRO A 172 -21.39 7.43 16.88
CA PRO A 172 -21.04 7.25 18.27
C PRO A 172 -20.55 5.81 18.45
N ASN A 173 -19.35 5.66 19.01
CA ASN A 173 -18.83 4.36 19.41
C ASN A 173 -19.80 3.76 20.44
N ALA A 174 -20.40 2.63 20.10
CA ALA A 174 -21.14 1.77 21.02
C ALA A 174 -20.18 0.77 21.69
#